data_AF-D6AC47-F1
#
_entry.id   AF-D6AC47-F1
#
_cell.length_a   1.000
_cell.length_b   1.000
_cell.length_c   1.000
_cell.angle_alpha   90.00
_cell.angle_beta   90.00
_cell.angle_gamma   90.00
#
_symmetry.space_group_name_H-M   'P 1'
#
loop_
_entity.id
_entity.type
_entity.pdbx_description
1 polymer ?
#
loop_
_entity_poly.entity_id
_entity_poly.type
_entity_poly.pdbx_seq_one_letter_code
_entity_poly.pdbx_strand_id
1 'polypeptide(L)'
;HVRTPDNRRATATLVAAPPRVPQPPERTHGFLVQLYSLLSARSWGMGDLGDLTDLATWAGRSVGSGFVQVNPLHAAVPGKPTDPSPYRPSSRRFPDPVHLHVESIPEYGHVRDRATLDDLRQDAAALSEAVLNKGALIDRDAVWELKRQALELVVRVPLTPGRRADYCDFLAEQGQALEDHALWCALAEVHGPDWHTWPEALRDPRSPGTARARSELLDRVDFHCRLAWLTAGQLAAAQRAAEDAGMGVGIVHDLAVGVHPGRRRHLVPAGGLRPRHVRRRAARRVQRARPGLGPAALAPRHPRRHRLRRLPGPAARAAGPRRGPAHRPRDGPLPALVGPRGPPAHRRHVRRVRRRGDARRPRPGGPPGRGRRRRRGPRHRRPRGP
;
A
#
# COMPACT_ATOMS: atom_id res chain seq x y z
N HIS A 1 -17.24 -28.84 21.03
CA HIS A 1 -17.56 -30.06 20.26
C HIS A 1 -18.69 -30.77 20.97
N VAL A 2 -19.58 -31.47 20.26
CA VAL A 2 -20.63 -32.29 20.89
C VAL A 2 -20.44 -33.74 20.46
N ARG A 3 -20.54 -34.68 21.40
CA ARG A 3 -20.56 -36.13 21.17
C ARG A 3 -21.76 -36.68 21.93
N THR A 4 -22.65 -37.39 21.25
CA THR A 4 -23.80 -38.07 21.86
C THR A 4 -23.41 -39.48 22.32
N PRO A 5 -24.21 -40.14 23.19
CA PRO A 5 -23.94 -41.50 23.65
C PRO A 5 -23.78 -42.51 22.50
N ASP A 6 -24.60 -42.38 21.45
CA ASP A 6 -24.51 -43.14 20.19
C ASP A 6 -23.33 -42.74 19.26
N ASN A 7 -22.27 -42.18 19.84
CA ASN A 7 -21.02 -41.78 19.18
C ASN A 7 -21.11 -40.72 18.06
N ARG A 8 -22.29 -40.19 17.68
CA ARG A 8 -22.39 -39.11 16.68
C ARG A 8 -21.61 -37.88 17.16
N ARG A 9 -20.86 -37.24 16.26
CA ARG A 9 -19.98 -36.09 16.56
C ARG A 9 -20.39 -34.85 15.76
N ALA A 10 -20.56 -33.72 16.44
CA ALA A 10 -20.84 -32.42 15.83
C ALA A 10 -19.77 -31.37 16.17
N THR A 11 -19.47 -30.53 15.17
CA THR A 11 -18.48 -29.45 15.24
C THR A 11 -19.13 -28.13 14.87
N ALA A 12 -19.07 -27.15 15.76
CA ALA A 12 -19.50 -25.78 15.51
C ALA A 12 -18.34 -24.83 15.86
N THR A 13 -18.25 -23.70 15.15
CA THR A 13 -17.28 -22.64 15.45
C THR A 13 -17.92 -21.67 16.43
N LEU A 14 -17.39 -21.59 17.65
CA LEU A 14 -17.73 -20.52 18.58
C LEU A 14 -16.86 -19.30 18.25
N VAL A 15 -17.49 -18.13 18.11
CA VAL A 15 -16.80 -16.85 17.93
C VAL A 15 -17.09 -16.00 19.16
N ALA A 16 -16.08 -15.76 20.00
CA ALA A 16 -16.14 -14.82 21.10
C ALA A 16 -15.46 -13.52 20.67
N ALA A 17 -16.23 -12.43 20.59
CA ALA A 17 -15.72 -11.10 20.25
C ALA A 17 -15.63 -10.22 21.51
N PRO A 18 -14.62 -9.32 21.62
CA PRO A 18 -14.57 -8.37 22.71
C PRO A 18 -15.74 -7.37 22.62
N PRO A 19 -16.24 -6.84 23.76
CA PRO A 19 -17.38 -5.92 23.77
C PRO A 19 -17.07 -4.52 23.19
N ARG A 20 -15.78 -4.22 22.94
CA ARG A 20 -15.30 -2.96 22.37
C ARG A 20 -14.14 -3.23 21.41
N VAL A 21 -14.03 -2.43 20.35
CA VAL A 21 -12.83 -2.44 19.49
C VAL A 21 -11.68 -1.68 20.18
N PRO A 22 -10.41 -2.07 19.96
CA PRO A 22 -9.26 -1.34 20.50
C PRO A 22 -9.29 0.14 20.13
N GLN A 23 -8.93 1.00 21.09
CA GLN A 23 -8.82 2.45 20.91
C GLN A 23 -7.36 2.87 20.86
N PRO A 24 -7.00 3.97 20.17
CA PRO A 24 -5.70 4.61 20.40
C PRO A 24 -5.61 5.10 21.86
N PRO A 25 -4.42 5.13 22.48
CA PRO A 25 -4.26 5.52 23.88
C PRO A 25 -4.54 7.01 24.12
N GLU A 26 -4.30 7.87 23.11
CA GLU A 26 -4.43 9.32 23.22
C GLU A 26 -5.13 9.92 22.00
N ARG A 27 -5.56 11.20 22.12
CA ARG A 27 -6.09 11.97 20.99
C ARG A 27 -4.93 12.39 20.08
N THR A 28 -5.00 12.06 18.80
CA THR A 28 -3.97 12.39 17.82
C THR A 28 -4.55 12.96 16.52
N HIS A 29 -3.69 13.59 15.72
CA HIS A 29 -3.98 14.10 14.38
C HIS A 29 -3.26 13.23 13.33
N GLY A 30 -3.57 13.43 12.05
CA GLY A 30 -2.95 12.68 10.96
C GLY A 30 -3.44 13.16 9.60
N PHE A 31 -2.77 12.70 8.55
CA PHE A 31 -3.07 13.09 7.18
C PHE A 31 -4.13 12.17 6.56
N LEU A 32 -4.96 12.70 5.66
CA LEU A 32 -5.85 11.93 4.79
C LEU A 32 -5.40 12.17 3.34
N VAL A 33 -4.97 11.12 2.65
CA VAL A 33 -4.27 11.22 1.36
C VAL A 33 -4.90 10.26 0.34
N GLN A 34 -5.08 10.73 -0.90
CA GLN A 34 -5.25 9.84 -2.04
C GLN A 34 -3.85 9.42 -2.51
N LEU A 35 -3.47 8.17 -2.26
CA LEU A 35 -2.09 7.70 -2.44
C LEU A 35 -1.62 7.91 -3.88
N TYR A 36 -2.49 7.66 -4.86
CA TYR A 36 -2.17 7.86 -6.28
C TYR A 36 -1.74 9.29 -6.63
N SER A 37 -2.15 10.31 -5.86
CA SER A 37 -1.75 11.71 -6.06
C SER A 37 -0.65 12.19 -5.09
N LEU A 38 0.02 11.28 -4.38
CA LEU A 38 1.17 11.57 -3.51
C LEU A 38 2.47 11.35 -4.30
N LEU A 39 2.78 12.22 -5.26
CA LEU A 39 3.97 12.09 -6.08
C LEU A 39 5.20 12.72 -5.41
N SER A 40 6.34 12.04 -5.53
CA SER A 40 7.69 12.55 -5.32
C SER A 40 8.47 12.58 -6.63
N ALA A 41 9.70 13.10 -6.61
CA ALA A 41 10.63 13.04 -7.74
C ALA A 41 11.17 11.61 -8.04
N ARG A 42 10.71 10.58 -7.30
CA ARG A 42 11.03 9.16 -7.53
C ARG A 42 9.82 8.32 -7.94
N SER A 43 8.61 8.87 -7.81
CA SER A 43 7.38 8.18 -8.24
C SER A 43 7.42 7.85 -9.73
N TRP A 44 6.80 6.74 -10.10
CA TRP A 44 6.59 6.33 -11.49
C TRP A 44 5.18 6.76 -11.93
N GLY A 45 5.03 8.00 -12.39
CA GLY A 45 3.79 8.67 -12.86
C GLY A 45 2.64 8.85 -11.85
N MET A 46 2.66 8.13 -10.72
CA MET A 46 1.68 8.22 -9.63
C MET A 46 2.31 7.87 -8.29
N GLY A 47 1.72 8.34 -7.19
CA GLY A 47 2.17 8.02 -5.85
C GLY A 47 1.97 6.55 -5.45
N ASP A 48 2.97 5.97 -4.79
CA ASP A 48 3.04 4.55 -4.46
C ASP A 48 3.54 4.24 -3.03
N LEU A 49 3.78 2.97 -2.70
CA LEU A 49 4.14 2.55 -1.35
C LEU A 49 5.51 3.07 -0.87
N GLY A 50 6.39 3.51 -1.77
CA GLY A 50 7.61 4.24 -1.42
C GLY A 50 7.25 5.63 -0.89
N ASP A 51 6.46 6.38 -1.65
CA ASP A 51 5.98 7.71 -1.27
C ASP A 51 5.16 7.70 0.04
N LEU A 52 4.35 6.65 0.26
CA LEU A 52 3.63 6.43 1.52
C LEU A 52 4.60 6.22 2.71
N THR A 53 5.67 5.47 2.50
CA THR A 53 6.68 5.16 3.53
C THR A 53 7.46 6.41 3.89
N ASP A 54 7.89 7.20 2.91
CA ASP A 54 8.54 8.50 3.12
C ASP A 54 7.63 9.48 3.85
N LEU A 55 6.37 9.65 3.39
CA LEU A 55 5.39 10.55 4.02
C LEU A 55 5.12 10.16 5.47
N ALA A 56 4.88 8.87 5.75
CA ALA A 56 4.61 8.41 7.12
C ALA A 56 5.84 8.61 8.02
N THR A 57 7.05 8.31 7.52
CA THR A 57 8.30 8.52 8.27
C THR A 57 8.50 10.00 8.60
N TRP A 58 8.28 10.89 7.63
CA TRP A 58 8.37 12.34 7.84
C TRP A 58 7.27 12.87 8.78
N ALA A 59 6.02 12.48 8.58
CA ALA A 59 4.88 12.99 9.36
C ALA A 59 4.95 12.57 10.84
N GLY A 60 5.41 11.36 11.13
CA GLY A 60 5.67 10.91 12.50
C GLY A 60 6.81 11.70 13.13
N ARG A 61 8.01 11.65 12.52
CA ARG A 61 9.24 12.23 13.11
C ARG A 61 9.27 13.76 13.16
N SER A 62 8.65 14.44 12.19
CA SER A 62 8.76 15.91 12.02
C SER A 62 7.53 16.68 12.48
N VAL A 63 6.35 16.05 12.48
CA VAL A 63 5.05 16.72 12.78
C VAL A 63 4.35 16.13 14.01
N GLY A 64 4.75 14.93 14.46
CA GLY A 64 4.06 14.23 15.55
C GLY A 64 2.66 13.73 15.17
N SER A 65 2.41 13.50 13.88
CA SER A 65 1.17 12.88 13.40
C SER A 65 1.11 11.43 13.87
N GLY A 66 -0.04 10.99 14.40
CA GLY A 66 -0.23 9.61 14.87
C GLY A 66 -0.76 8.64 13.81
N PHE A 67 -1.17 9.14 12.64
CA PHE A 67 -1.60 8.30 11.51
C PHE A 67 -1.44 8.96 10.13
N VAL A 68 -1.42 8.12 9.09
CA VAL A 68 -1.74 8.50 7.70
C VAL A 68 -2.86 7.61 7.21
N GLN A 69 -3.98 8.20 6.79
CA GLN A 69 -5.09 7.47 6.16
C GLN A 69 -4.97 7.54 4.64
N VAL A 70 -5.08 6.39 3.99
CA VAL A 70 -5.06 6.25 2.52
C VAL A 70 -6.42 5.81 1.96
N ASN A 71 -6.66 6.09 0.68
CA ASN A 71 -7.76 5.52 -0.09
C ASN A 71 -7.71 3.98 -0.11
N PRO A 72 -8.79 3.30 -0.57
CA PRO A 72 -8.75 1.85 -0.71
C PRO A 72 -7.70 1.45 -1.76
N LEU A 73 -6.73 0.62 -1.38
CA LEU A 73 -5.62 0.15 -2.23
C LEU A 73 -5.90 -1.25 -2.83
N HIS A 74 -7.18 -1.57 -3.02
CA HIS A 74 -7.67 -2.89 -3.46
C HIS A 74 -7.40 -3.14 -4.94
N ALA A 75 -7.00 -4.37 -5.30
CA ALA A 75 -6.70 -4.74 -6.69
C ALA A 75 -7.84 -4.37 -7.64
N ALA A 76 -7.53 -3.55 -8.65
CA ALA A 76 -8.44 -3.13 -9.71
C ALA A 76 -8.77 -4.31 -10.65
N VAL A 77 -9.50 -3.99 -11.73
CA VAL A 77 -9.95 -4.95 -12.74
C VAL A 77 -8.95 -4.92 -13.90
N PRO A 78 -8.15 -5.97 -14.15
CA PRO A 78 -7.13 -5.97 -15.20
C PRO A 78 -7.76 -5.84 -16.60
N GLY A 79 -7.36 -4.82 -17.35
CA GLY A 79 -7.84 -4.52 -18.69
C GLY A 79 -7.33 -3.17 -19.15
N LYS A 80 -7.69 -2.75 -20.36
CA LYS A 80 -7.42 -1.40 -20.86
C LYS A 80 -8.72 -0.81 -21.46
N PRO A 81 -9.20 0.37 -20.97
CA PRO A 81 -8.71 1.08 -19.79
C PRO A 81 -9.03 0.32 -18.49
N THR A 82 -8.23 0.51 -17.43
CA THR A 82 -8.60 0.08 -16.07
C THR A 82 -9.70 0.99 -15.51
N ASP A 83 -10.67 0.46 -14.76
CA ASP A 83 -11.62 1.30 -14.00
C ASP A 83 -10.84 2.17 -13.00
N PRO A 84 -10.83 3.51 -13.15
CA PRO A 84 -10.00 4.38 -12.30
C PRO A 84 -10.56 4.54 -10.88
N SER A 85 -11.70 3.92 -10.56
CA SER A 85 -12.33 4.03 -9.25
C SER A 85 -11.81 3.00 -8.24
N PRO A 86 -11.08 3.40 -7.17
CA PRO A 86 -10.63 2.49 -6.11
C PRO A 86 -11.79 1.86 -5.30
N TYR A 87 -13.03 2.29 -5.54
CA TYR A 87 -14.24 1.75 -4.93
C TYR A 87 -14.91 0.63 -5.73
N ARG A 88 -14.37 0.27 -6.91
CA ARG A 88 -14.84 -0.83 -7.78
C ARG A 88 -13.78 -1.95 -8.00
N PRO A 89 -13.05 -2.42 -6.97
CA PRO A 89 -11.97 -3.39 -7.16
C PRO A 89 -12.46 -4.76 -7.65
N SER A 90 -11.56 -5.52 -8.29
CA SER A 90 -11.74 -6.95 -8.54
C SER A 90 -11.60 -7.76 -7.25
N SER A 91 -10.72 -7.36 -6.33
CA SER A 91 -10.49 -8.06 -5.06
C SER A 91 -10.32 -7.09 -3.90
N ARG A 92 -11.11 -7.28 -2.83
CA ARG A 92 -10.89 -6.60 -1.53
C ARG A 92 -9.98 -7.38 -0.56
N ARG A 93 -9.40 -8.51 -1.01
CA ARG A 93 -8.46 -9.32 -0.21
C ARG A 93 -7.01 -9.02 -0.55
N PHE A 94 -6.73 -8.65 -1.80
CA PHE A 94 -5.38 -8.45 -2.30
C PHE A 94 -5.23 -7.00 -2.77
N PRO A 95 -4.09 -6.36 -2.47
CA PRO A 95 -3.83 -4.98 -2.86
C PRO A 95 -3.47 -4.87 -4.35
N ASP A 96 -3.54 -3.66 -4.90
CA ASP A 96 -3.20 -3.40 -6.30
C ASP A 96 -1.67 -3.24 -6.51
N PRO A 97 -1.04 -4.01 -7.42
CA PRO A 97 0.39 -3.93 -7.67
C PRO A 97 0.84 -2.64 -8.37
N VAL A 98 -0.06 -1.79 -8.88
CA VAL A 98 0.34 -0.45 -9.39
C VAL A 98 0.95 0.43 -8.29
N HIS A 99 0.60 0.15 -7.03
CA HIS A 99 1.17 0.83 -5.86
C HIS A 99 2.53 0.25 -5.40
N LEU A 100 3.12 -0.72 -6.12
CA LEU A 100 4.50 -1.14 -5.85
C LEU A 100 5.50 -0.03 -6.18
N HIS A 101 6.37 0.31 -5.24
CA HIS A 101 7.60 1.04 -5.53
C HIS A 101 8.62 0.06 -6.11
N VAL A 102 8.78 0.05 -7.43
CA VAL A 102 9.56 -0.98 -8.13
C VAL A 102 11.04 -0.97 -7.70
N GLU A 103 11.62 0.23 -7.50
CA GLU A 103 13.02 0.42 -7.10
C GLU A 103 13.32 -0.03 -5.66
N SER A 104 12.30 -0.28 -4.82
CA SER A 104 12.47 -0.84 -3.46
C SER A 104 12.35 -2.36 -3.38
N ILE A 105 12.19 -3.06 -4.50
CA ILE A 105 12.24 -4.52 -4.52
C ILE A 105 13.72 -4.95 -4.48
N PRO A 106 14.19 -5.77 -3.50
CA PRO A 106 15.61 -6.12 -3.39
C PRO A 106 16.20 -6.71 -4.68
N GLU A 107 15.38 -7.46 -5.42
CA GLU A 107 15.75 -8.08 -6.69
C GLU A 107 15.99 -7.07 -7.83
N TYR A 108 15.50 -5.81 -7.73
CA TYR A 108 15.70 -4.74 -8.73
C TYR A 108 17.17 -4.41 -8.98
N GLY A 109 18.01 -4.46 -7.92
CA GLY A 109 19.45 -4.23 -8.02
C GLY A 109 20.22 -5.34 -8.77
N HIS A 110 19.55 -6.46 -9.09
CA HIS A 110 20.16 -7.66 -9.67
C HIS A 110 19.58 -8.03 -11.05
N VAL A 111 18.72 -7.18 -11.62
CA VAL A 111 18.27 -7.32 -13.01
C VAL A 111 19.46 -7.17 -13.97
N ARG A 112 19.66 -8.15 -14.85
CA ARG A 112 20.75 -8.17 -15.84
C ARG A 112 20.51 -7.16 -16.99
N ASP A 113 19.27 -7.07 -17.43
CA ASP A 113 18.85 -6.14 -18.47
C ASP A 113 18.68 -4.73 -17.88
N ARG A 114 19.80 -4.04 -17.70
CA ARG A 114 19.84 -2.68 -17.15
C ARG A 114 19.30 -1.66 -18.13
N ALA A 115 19.60 -1.79 -19.42
CA ALA A 115 19.21 -0.83 -20.45
C ALA A 115 17.68 -0.65 -20.47
N THR A 116 16.91 -1.72 -20.73
CA THR A 116 15.45 -1.62 -20.77
C THR A 116 14.85 -1.23 -19.41
N LEU A 117 15.47 -1.59 -18.29
CA LEU A 117 15.00 -1.18 -16.96
C LEU A 117 15.19 0.33 -16.71
N ASP A 118 16.31 0.89 -17.16
CA ASP A 118 16.62 2.31 -17.02
C ASP A 118 15.87 3.17 -18.08
N ASP A 119 15.56 2.61 -19.27
CA ASP A 119 14.63 3.20 -20.26
C ASP A 119 13.20 3.32 -19.68
N LEU A 120 12.64 2.21 -19.16
CA LEU A 120 11.30 2.19 -18.53
C LEU A 120 11.19 3.19 -17.36
N ARG A 121 12.30 3.41 -16.64
CA ARG A 121 12.41 4.39 -15.57
C ARG A 121 12.42 5.82 -16.09
N GLN A 122 13.06 6.08 -17.24
CA GLN A 122 13.04 7.39 -17.90
C GLN A 122 11.63 7.75 -18.39
N ASP A 123 10.91 6.80 -19.00
CA ASP A 123 9.51 6.99 -19.39
C ASP A 123 8.61 7.26 -18.17
N ALA A 124 8.82 6.51 -17.07
CA ALA A 124 8.07 6.71 -15.84
C ALA A 124 8.35 8.07 -15.18
N ALA A 125 9.58 8.57 -15.28
CA ALA A 125 9.95 9.93 -14.86
C ALA A 125 9.31 11.00 -15.77
N ALA A 126 9.18 10.74 -17.08
CA ALA A 126 8.49 11.64 -18.00
C ALA A 126 6.98 11.77 -17.68
N LEU A 127 6.32 10.69 -17.24
CA LEU A 127 4.95 10.74 -16.72
C LEU A 127 4.86 11.57 -15.43
N SER A 128 5.77 11.37 -14.47
CA SER A 128 5.80 12.16 -13.22
C SER A 128 6.03 13.65 -13.48
N GLU A 129 6.95 13.99 -14.37
CA GLU A 129 7.22 15.37 -14.81
C GLU A 129 5.99 16.01 -15.47
N ALA A 130 5.22 15.25 -16.27
CA ALA A 130 3.99 15.73 -16.87
C ALA A 130 2.91 16.07 -15.83
N VAL A 131 2.73 15.20 -14.81
CA VAL A 131 1.75 15.43 -13.73
C VAL A 131 2.20 16.57 -12.80
N LEU A 132 3.46 16.57 -12.36
CA LEU A 132 3.99 17.52 -11.37
C LEU A 132 4.12 18.95 -11.93
N ASN A 133 4.70 19.11 -13.12
CA ASN A 133 5.13 20.42 -13.62
C ASN A 133 4.38 20.90 -14.87
N LYS A 134 3.64 20.01 -15.56
CA LYS A 134 2.89 20.34 -16.80
C LYS A 134 1.37 20.25 -16.64
N GLY A 135 0.89 19.94 -15.43
CA GLY A 135 -0.54 19.91 -15.09
C GLY A 135 -1.32 18.75 -15.72
N ALA A 136 -0.65 17.69 -16.15
CA ALA A 136 -1.31 16.50 -16.69
C ALA A 136 -2.10 15.75 -15.61
N LEU A 137 -3.13 15.00 -16.04
CA LEU A 137 -3.79 14.02 -15.18
C LEU A 137 -2.95 12.74 -15.10
N ILE A 138 -3.10 12.00 -14.01
CA ILE A 138 -2.39 10.72 -13.79
C ILE A 138 -2.94 9.67 -14.76
N ASP A 139 -2.12 9.26 -15.74
CA ASP A 139 -2.41 8.09 -16.57
C ASP A 139 -2.01 6.80 -15.83
N ARG A 140 -2.99 6.21 -15.16
CA ARG A 140 -2.84 4.97 -14.39
C ARG A 140 -2.51 3.77 -15.28
N ASP A 141 -2.95 3.75 -16.54
CA ASP A 141 -2.75 2.61 -17.43
C ASP A 141 -1.36 2.64 -18.07
N ALA A 142 -0.85 3.82 -18.42
CA ALA A 142 0.55 4.02 -18.81
C ALA A 142 1.50 3.67 -17.65
N VAL A 143 1.20 4.12 -16.42
CA VAL A 143 2.00 3.73 -15.23
C VAL A 143 1.97 2.22 -15.01
N TRP A 144 0.80 1.59 -15.06
CA TRP A 144 0.72 0.14 -14.86
C TRP A 144 1.47 -0.62 -15.95
N GLU A 145 1.44 -0.15 -17.20
CA GLU A 145 2.20 -0.75 -18.29
C GLU A 145 3.72 -0.73 -18.04
N LEU A 146 4.28 0.43 -17.70
CA LEU A 146 5.71 0.58 -17.37
C LEU A 146 6.11 -0.25 -16.15
N LYS A 147 5.33 -0.17 -15.06
CA LYS A 147 5.58 -0.96 -13.86
C LYS A 147 5.49 -2.47 -14.14
N ARG A 148 4.52 -2.93 -14.93
CA ARG A 148 4.36 -4.33 -15.33
C ARG A 148 5.60 -4.86 -16.06
N GLN A 149 6.10 -4.13 -17.06
CA GLN A 149 7.29 -4.52 -17.81
C GLN A 149 8.54 -4.57 -16.91
N ALA A 150 8.75 -3.56 -16.06
CA ALA A 150 9.85 -3.57 -15.10
C ALA A 150 9.73 -4.73 -14.09
N LEU A 151 8.54 -5.01 -13.57
CA LEU A 151 8.26 -6.13 -12.67
C LEU A 151 8.51 -7.49 -13.35
N GLU A 152 8.25 -7.62 -14.65
CA GLU A 152 8.53 -8.82 -15.45
C GLU A 152 10.03 -9.07 -15.65
N LEU A 153 10.87 -8.02 -15.64
CA LEU A 153 12.32 -8.16 -15.53
C LEU A 153 12.75 -8.54 -14.10
N VAL A 154 12.16 -7.91 -13.08
CA VAL A 154 12.51 -8.13 -11.66
C VAL A 154 12.16 -9.55 -11.17
N VAL A 155 11.02 -10.14 -11.56
CA VAL A 155 10.66 -11.50 -11.08
C VAL A 155 11.56 -12.61 -11.62
N ARG A 156 12.24 -12.38 -12.77
CA ARG A 156 13.20 -13.32 -13.38
C ARG A 156 14.49 -13.46 -12.56
N VAL A 157 14.77 -12.51 -11.67
CA VAL A 157 15.88 -12.60 -10.72
C VAL A 157 15.58 -13.69 -9.68
N PRO A 158 16.48 -14.68 -9.49
CA PRO A 158 16.29 -15.72 -8.48
C PRO A 158 16.22 -15.14 -7.06
N LEU A 159 15.18 -15.51 -6.31
CA LEU A 159 15.08 -15.18 -4.89
C LEU A 159 16.22 -15.84 -4.10
N THR A 160 16.82 -15.09 -3.17
CA THR A 160 17.74 -15.64 -2.17
C THR A 160 17.02 -16.63 -1.24
N PRO A 161 17.72 -17.54 -0.52
CA PRO A 161 17.06 -18.56 0.30
C PRO A 161 16.06 -18.02 1.32
N GLY A 162 16.39 -16.91 2.01
CA GLY A 162 15.46 -16.24 2.93
C GLY A 162 14.24 -15.65 2.23
N ARG A 163 14.45 -14.90 1.13
CA ARG A 163 13.37 -14.32 0.31
C ARG A 163 12.45 -15.40 -0.28
N ARG A 164 12.98 -16.59 -0.58
CA ARG A 164 12.21 -17.75 -1.03
C ARG A 164 11.38 -18.35 0.11
N ALA A 165 11.91 -18.46 1.33
CA ALA A 165 11.14 -18.88 2.50
C ALA A 165 9.99 -17.90 2.79
N ASP A 166 10.26 -16.59 2.85
CA ASP A 166 9.25 -15.53 3.01
C ASP A 166 8.12 -15.62 1.98
N TYR A 167 8.43 -16.04 0.74
CA TYR A 167 7.44 -16.22 -0.32
C TYR A 167 6.64 -17.52 -0.15
N CYS A 168 7.30 -18.64 0.16
CA CYS A 168 6.63 -19.92 0.42
C CYS A 168 5.68 -19.85 1.63
N ASP A 169 6.07 -19.15 2.70
CA ASP A 169 5.20 -18.92 3.86
C ASP A 169 3.97 -18.08 3.48
N PHE A 170 4.15 -17.01 2.70
CA PHE A 170 3.02 -16.22 2.19
C PHE A 170 2.07 -17.03 1.30
N LEU A 171 2.59 -17.90 0.42
CA LEU A 171 1.77 -18.82 -0.38
C LEU A 171 0.95 -19.76 0.53
N ALA A 172 1.58 -20.33 1.56
CA ALA A 172 0.93 -21.23 2.51
C ALA A 172 -0.13 -20.52 3.38
N GLU A 173 0.13 -19.29 3.83
CA GLU A 173 -0.83 -18.48 4.59
C GLU A 173 -2.06 -18.08 3.77
N GLN A 174 -1.87 -17.69 2.49
CA GLN A 174 -2.97 -17.23 1.66
C GLN A 174 -3.76 -18.40 1.05
N GLY A 175 -3.06 -19.45 0.63
CA GLY A 175 -3.58 -20.67 0.01
C GLY A 175 -4.42 -20.42 -1.25
N GLN A 176 -5.34 -21.36 -1.53
CA GLN A 176 -6.21 -21.39 -2.72
C GLN A 176 -6.78 -20.04 -3.16
N ALA A 177 -7.14 -19.15 -2.22
CA ALA A 177 -7.73 -17.86 -2.54
C ALA A 177 -6.75 -16.89 -3.26
N LEU A 178 -5.45 -17.03 -3.04
CA LEU A 178 -4.41 -16.32 -3.79
C LEU A 178 -4.23 -16.95 -5.17
N GLU A 179 -4.10 -18.28 -5.24
CA GLU A 179 -4.00 -19.01 -6.51
C GLU A 179 -5.20 -18.73 -7.44
N ASP A 180 -6.41 -18.66 -6.89
CA ASP A 180 -7.65 -18.34 -7.61
C ASP A 180 -7.69 -16.86 -8.05
N HIS A 181 -7.04 -15.96 -7.30
CA HIS A 181 -6.90 -14.57 -7.73
C HIS A 181 -5.88 -14.43 -8.85
N ALA A 182 -4.70 -15.05 -8.70
CA ALA A 182 -3.61 -15.02 -9.65
C ALA A 182 -3.99 -15.66 -10.99
N LEU A 183 -4.68 -16.81 -10.96
CA LEU A 183 -5.22 -17.44 -12.17
C LEU A 183 -6.30 -16.58 -12.83
N TRP A 184 -7.16 -15.91 -12.05
CA TRP A 184 -8.14 -14.98 -12.61
C TRP A 184 -7.46 -13.77 -13.29
N CYS A 185 -6.35 -13.26 -12.74
CA CYS A 185 -5.56 -12.21 -13.40
C CYS A 185 -4.91 -12.71 -14.70
N ALA A 186 -4.25 -13.87 -14.69
CA ALA A 186 -3.62 -14.44 -15.87
C ALA A 186 -4.63 -14.71 -17.01
N LEU A 187 -5.83 -15.20 -16.67
CA LEU A 187 -6.92 -15.38 -17.64
C LEU A 187 -7.52 -14.04 -18.12
N ALA A 188 -7.56 -13.00 -17.27
CA ALA A 188 -8.03 -11.68 -17.64
C ALA A 188 -7.08 -10.94 -18.60
N GLU A 189 -5.79 -11.24 -18.59
CA GLU A 189 -4.83 -10.73 -19.58
C GLU A 189 -5.04 -11.34 -20.97
N VAL A 190 -5.53 -12.59 -21.06
CA VAL A 190 -5.77 -13.29 -22.33
C VAL A 190 -7.19 -13.04 -22.88
N HIS A 191 -8.20 -13.00 -22.01
CA HIS A 191 -9.62 -12.94 -22.40
C HIS A 191 -10.32 -11.65 -21.99
N GLY A 192 -9.59 -10.68 -21.42
CA GLY A 192 -10.15 -9.45 -20.88
C GLY A 192 -10.83 -9.64 -19.50
N PRO A 193 -11.21 -8.54 -18.83
CA PRO A 193 -11.69 -8.56 -17.45
C PRO A 193 -13.02 -9.28 -17.19
N ASP A 194 -13.87 -9.44 -18.21
CA ASP A 194 -15.21 -9.96 -18.04
C ASP A 194 -15.27 -11.49 -18.25
N TRP A 195 -15.23 -12.23 -17.15
CA TRP A 195 -15.36 -13.70 -17.16
C TRP A 195 -16.66 -14.22 -17.80
N HIS A 196 -17.67 -13.36 -18.04
CA HIS A 196 -18.86 -13.75 -18.79
C HIS A 196 -18.58 -13.95 -20.28
N THR A 197 -17.58 -13.30 -20.88
CA THR A 197 -17.21 -13.47 -22.30
C THR A 197 -16.28 -14.67 -22.52
N TRP A 198 -15.54 -15.10 -21.49
CA TRP A 198 -14.54 -16.17 -21.56
C TRP A 198 -15.14 -17.50 -22.08
N PRO A 199 -14.33 -18.40 -22.65
CA PRO A 199 -14.74 -19.77 -23.00
C PRO A 199 -15.48 -20.47 -21.85
N GLU A 200 -16.55 -21.22 -22.15
CA GLU A 200 -17.42 -21.78 -21.11
C GLU A 200 -16.69 -22.70 -20.13
N ALA A 201 -15.70 -23.45 -20.61
CA ALA A 201 -14.82 -24.28 -19.79
C ALA A 201 -14.05 -23.50 -18.70
N LEU A 202 -13.93 -22.18 -18.80
CA LEU A 202 -13.23 -21.29 -17.86
C LEU A 202 -14.18 -20.45 -16.97
N ARG A 203 -15.51 -20.62 -17.13
CA ARG A 203 -16.54 -19.84 -16.40
C ARG A 203 -16.83 -20.34 -14.98
N ASP A 204 -16.36 -21.53 -14.60
CA ASP A 204 -16.36 -22.01 -13.23
C ASP A 204 -14.90 -22.20 -12.74
N PRO A 205 -14.48 -21.58 -11.63
CA PRO A 205 -13.15 -21.78 -11.06
C PRO A 205 -12.84 -23.24 -10.62
N ARG A 206 -13.85 -24.13 -10.60
CA ARG A 206 -13.74 -25.55 -10.24
C ARG A 206 -13.89 -26.50 -11.42
N SER A 207 -13.98 -25.99 -12.65
CA SER A 207 -14.05 -26.82 -13.84
C SER A 207 -12.72 -27.54 -14.13
N PRO A 208 -12.74 -28.66 -14.87
CA PRO A 208 -11.53 -29.25 -15.44
C PRO A 208 -10.77 -28.28 -16.36
N GLY A 209 -11.48 -27.39 -17.06
CA GLY A 209 -10.87 -26.35 -17.91
C GLY A 209 -10.04 -25.35 -17.13
N THR A 210 -10.55 -24.83 -16.01
CA THR A 210 -9.79 -23.91 -15.13
C THR A 210 -8.66 -24.63 -14.41
N ALA A 211 -8.84 -25.90 -14.02
CA ALA A 211 -7.76 -26.71 -13.47
C ALA A 211 -6.62 -26.94 -14.49
N ARG A 212 -6.97 -27.18 -15.76
CA ARG A 212 -6.00 -27.31 -16.87
C ARG A 212 -5.29 -25.98 -17.14
N ALA A 213 -6.03 -24.87 -17.24
CA ALA A 213 -5.46 -23.54 -17.45
C ALA A 213 -4.52 -23.11 -16.31
N ARG A 214 -4.75 -23.58 -15.07
CA ARG A 214 -3.82 -23.37 -13.94
C ARG A 214 -2.45 -24.00 -14.20
N SER A 215 -2.42 -25.20 -14.81
CA SER A 215 -1.19 -25.90 -15.17
C SER A 215 -0.53 -25.34 -16.43
N GLU A 216 -1.32 -24.85 -17.39
CA GLU A 216 -0.81 -24.26 -18.64
C GLU A 216 -0.29 -22.83 -18.47
N LEU A 217 -0.75 -22.10 -17.44
CA LEU A 217 -0.36 -20.71 -17.14
C LEU A 217 0.50 -20.57 -15.86
N LEU A 218 1.17 -21.64 -15.40
CA LEU A 218 1.87 -21.68 -14.09
C LEU A 218 2.77 -20.48 -13.82
N ASP A 219 3.65 -20.10 -14.77
CA ASP A 219 4.58 -18.97 -14.58
C ASP A 219 3.84 -17.62 -14.45
N ARG A 220 2.67 -17.47 -15.09
CA ARG A 220 1.84 -16.27 -14.98
C ARG A 220 1.02 -16.25 -13.69
N VAL A 221 0.62 -17.43 -13.20
CA VAL A 221 0.05 -17.57 -11.86
C VAL A 221 1.11 -17.22 -10.80
N ASP A 222 2.35 -17.71 -10.91
CA ASP A 222 3.43 -17.32 -9.97
C ASP A 222 3.74 -15.83 -10.06
N PHE A 223 3.78 -15.24 -11.25
CA PHE A 223 3.95 -13.79 -11.41
C PHE A 223 2.93 -12.99 -10.59
N HIS A 224 1.63 -13.26 -10.73
CA HIS A 224 0.62 -12.54 -9.95
C HIS A 224 0.66 -12.88 -8.45
N CYS A 225 1.07 -14.09 -8.06
CA CYS A 225 1.34 -14.44 -6.66
C CYS A 225 2.53 -13.65 -6.07
N ARG A 226 3.63 -13.53 -6.81
CA ARG A 226 4.81 -12.70 -6.47
C ARG A 226 4.43 -11.22 -6.36
N LEU A 227 3.58 -10.70 -7.25
CA LEU A 227 3.08 -9.32 -7.15
C LEU A 227 2.27 -9.09 -5.87
N ALA A 228 1.34 -10.00 -5.54
CA ALA A 228 0.56 -9.90 -4.31
C ALA A 228 1.44 -9.96 -3.05
N TRP A 229 2.46 -10.83 -3.05
CA TRP A 229 3.45 -10.95 -1.97
C TRP A 229 4.30 -9.68 -1.81
N LEU A 230 4.88 -9.16 -2.89
CA LEU A 230 5.68 -7.93 -2.87
C LEU A 230 4.86 -6.74 -2.37
N THR A 231 3.60 -6.64 -2.81
CA THR A 231 2.72 -5.51 -2.44
C THR A 231 2.31 -5.60 -0.96
N ALA A 232 2.01 -6.80 -0.46
CA ALA A 232 1.79 -7.04 0.97
C ALA A 232 3.04 -6.76 1.81
N GLY A 233 4.23 -7.11 1.30
CA GLY A 233 5.52 -6.83 1.94
C GLY A 233 5.81 -5.33 2.07
N GLN A 234 5.59 -4.55 1.00
CA GLN A 234 5.75 -3.10 1.03
C GLN A 234 4.69 -2.40 1.90
N LEU A 235 3.44 -2.86 1.90
CA LEU A 235 2.40 -2.39 2.84
C LEU A 235 2.80 -2.62 4.31
N ALA A 236 3.34 -3.80 4.63
CA ALA A 236 3.83 -4.11 5.96
C ALA A 236 5.10 -3.29 6.32
N ALA A 237 5.93 -2.93 5.34
CA ALA A 237 7.06 -2.04 5.53
C ALA A 237 6.61 -0.60 5.84
N ALA A 238 5.63 -0.07 5.10
CA ALA A 238 5.05 1.26 5.35
C ALA A 238 4.41 1.35 6.75
N GLN A 239 3.72 0.30 7.22
CA GLN A 239 3.20 0.24 8.59
C GLN A 239 4.33 0.27 9.63
N ARG A 240 5.37 -0.56 9.48
CA ARG A 240 6.53 -0.56 10.40
C ARG A 240 7.23 0.79 10.43
N ALA A 241 7.49 1.40 9.27
CA ALA A 241 8.11 2.72 9.18
C ALA A 241 7.29 3.82 9.88
N ALA A 242 5.95 3.73 9.82
CA ALA A 242 5.07 4.62 10.58
C ALA A 242 5.18 4.39 12.11
N GLU A 243 5.14 3.13 12.56
CA GLU A 243 5.31 2.77 13.98
C GLU A 243 6.70 3.19 14.51
N ASP A 244 7.77 2.92 13.76
CA ASP A 244 9.17 3.33 14.04
C ASP A 244 9.37 4.86 14.01
N ALA A 245 8.46 5.59 13.34
CA ALA A 245 8.40 7.06 13.31
C ALA A 245 7.58 7.64 14.47
N GLY A 246 7.05 6.81 15.37
CA GLY A 246 6.29 7.22 16.56
C GLY A 246 4.77 7.28 16.35
N MET A 247 4.24 6.77 15.23
CA MET A 247 2.79 6.81 14.99
C MET A 247 2.03 5.82 15.88
N GLY A 248 1.31 6.33 16.88
CA GLY A 248 0.47 5.52 17.79
C GLY A 248 -0.72 4.78 17.14
N VAL A 249 -0.98 4.98 15.84
CA VAL A 249 -1.95 4.21 15.04
C VAL A 249 -1.31 3.70 13.73
N GLY A 250 -0.47 4.50 13.08
CA GLY A 250 0.21 4.13 11.84
C GLY A 250 -0.64 4.35 10.59
N ILE A 251 -0.53 3.47 9.60
CA ILE A 251 -1.29 3.54 8.35
C ILE A 251 -2.74 3.08 8.58
N VAL A 252 -3.69 3.84 8.05
CA VAL A 252 -5.13 3.54 8.11
C VAL A 252 -5.66 3.33 6.69
N HIS A 253 -6.00 2.10 6.34
CA HIS A 253 -6.63 1.78 5.06
C HIS A 253 -8.14 2.04 5.10
N ASP A 254 -8.67 2.67 4.05
CA ASP A 254 -10.11 2.65 3.77
C ASP A 254 -10.54 1.33 3.09
N LEU A 255 -11.77 0.90 3.35
CA LEU A 255 -12.34 -0.36 2.88
C LEU A 255 -13.50 -0.11 1.91
N ALA A 256 -13.28 -0.37 0.62
CA ALA A 256 -14.31 -0.20 -0.40
C ALA A 256 -15.58 -1.00 -0.07
N VAL A 257 -16.75 -0.35 -0.18
CA VAL A 257 -18.05 -0.94 0.21
C VAL A 257 -18.47 -2.10 -0.70
N GLY A 258 -17.99 -2.13 -1.96
CA GLY A 258 -18.34 -3.13 -2.97
C GLY A 258 -17.13 -3.77 -3.68
N VAL A 259 -17.44 -4.53 -4.73
CA VAL A 259 -16.52 -5.09 -5.74
C VAL A 259 -17.15 -4.91 -7.12
N HIS A 260 -16.37 -4.95 -8.19
CA HIS A 260 -16.88 -4.78 -9.56
C HIS A 260 -17.98 -5.82 -9.89
N PRO A 261 -19.13 -5.42 -10.48
CA PRO A 261 -20.24 -6.34 -10.76
C PRO A 261 -19.87 -7.42 -11.78
N GLY A 262 -18.97 -7.11 -12.72
CA GLY A 262 -18.40 -8.07 -13.66
C GLY A 262 -17.50 -9.14 -13.04
N ARG A 263 -17.37 -9.23 -11.70
CA ARG A 263 -16.62 -10.29 -11.01
C ARG A 263 -17.56 -11.10 -10.12
N ARG A 264 -17.76 -12.38 -10.47
CA ARG A 264 -18.61 -13.30 -9.68
C ARG A 264 -18.11 -13.41 -8.24
N ARG A 265 -19.01 -13.29 -7.25
CA ARG A 265 -18.71 -13.53 -5.82
C ARG A 265 -18.39 -15.00 -5.47
N HIS A 266 -18.18 -15.88 -6.47
CA HIS A 266 -18.19 -17.34 -6.32
C HIS A 266 -16.87 -18.07 -6.61
N LEU A 267 -15.75 -17.33 -6.70
CA LEU A 267 -14.42 -17.91 -6.46
C LEU A 267 -14.30 -18.40 -5.00
N VAL A 268 -15.01 -17.78 -4.05
CA VAL A 268 -15.30 -18.35 -2.73
C VAL A 268 -16.53 -19.28 -2.81
N PRO A 269 -16.62 -20.41 -2.09
CA PRO A 269 -17.69 -21.40 -2.25
C PRO A 269 -19.12 -20.83 -2.26
N ALA A 270 -19.95 -21.32 -3.19
CA ALA A 270 -21.18 -20.65 -3.58
C ALA A 270 -22.39 -20.97 -2.67
N GLY A 271 -22.87 -19.95 -1.96
CA GLY A 271 -24.26 -19.82 -1.50
C GLY A 271 -24.84 -18.53 -2.07
N GLY A 272 -25.67 -18.63 -3.12
CA GLY A 272 -26.12 -17.49 -3.91
C GLY A 272 -27.53 -16.96 -3.57
N LEU A 273 -27.85 -15.77 -4.08
CA LEU A 273 -29.20 -15.20 -4.18
C LEU A 273 -29.30 -14.32 -5.45
N ARG A 274 -30.47 -14.31 -6.10
CA ARG A 274 -30.75 -13.45 -7.29
C ARG A 274 -31.17 -12.03 -6.87
N PRO A 275 -30.94 -11.00 -7.71
CA PRO A 275 -31.34 -9.63 -7.40
C PRO A 275 -32.85 -9.39 -7.55
N ARG A 276 -33.41 -8.56 -6.67
CA ARG A 276 -34.60 -7.72 -6.88
C ARG A 276 -34.26 -6.30 -6.40
N HIS A 277 -34.94 -5.28 -6.94
CA HIS A 277 -34.60 -3.87 -6.67
C HIS A 277 -34.59 -3.51 -5.18
N VAL A 278 -33.61 -2.71 -4.76
CA VAL A 278 -33.56 -2.04 -3.46
C VAL A 278 -33.21 -0.57 -3.69
N ARG A 279 -33.99 0.35 -3.10
CA ARG A 279 -33.78 1.80 -3.22
C ARG A 279 -32.52 2.25 -2.47
N ARG A 280 -31.85 3.31 -2.97
CA ARG A 280 -30.71 3.94 -2.28
C ARG A 280 -31.14 4.55 -0.94
N ARG A 281 -30.50 4.13 0.16
CA ARG A 281 -30.22 4.97 1.35
C ARG A 281 -28.81 4.67 1.84
N ALA A 282 -28.09 5.70 2.28
CA ALA A 282 -26.69 5.60 2.68
C ALA A 282 -26.56 5.41 4.20
N ALA A 283 -25.59 4.60 4.61
CA ALA A 283 -25.08 4.55 5.98
C ALA A 283 -23.56 4.30 5.92
N ARG A 284 -22.75 5.34 6.16
CA ARG A 284 -21.28 5.19 6.26
C ARG A 284 -20.94 4.52 7.59
N ARG A 285 -20.26 3.37 7.55
CA ARG A 285 -19.56 2.77 8.70
C ARG A 285 -18.13 2.45 8.28
N VAL A 286 -17.16 3.07 8.95
CA VAL A 286 -15.74 2.81 8.74
C VAL A 286 -15.37 1.51 9.42
N GLN A 287 -14.74 0.59 8.68
CA GLN A 287 -14.09 -0.61 9.26
C GLN A 287 -12.58 -0.40 9.24
N ARG A 288 -11.92 -0.58 10.39
CA ARG A 288 -10.45 -0.64 10.49
C ARG A 288 -10.01 -2.10 10.40
N ALA A 289 -8.93 -2.36 9.67
CA ALA A 289 -8.31 -3.68 9.58
C ALA A 289 -7.09 -3.79 10.53
N ARG A 290 -6.85 -5.01 11.04
CA ARG A 290 -5.55 -5.52 11.51
C ARG A 290 -5.45 -6.98 11.03
N PRO A 291 -4.25 -7.59 10.96
CA PRO A 291 -4.06 -8.86 10.25
C PRO A 291 -4.83 -10.02 10.90
N GLY A 292 -5.44 -10.85 10.05
CA GLY A 292 -6.30 -11.97 10.44
C GLY A 292 -7.79 -11.63 10.48
N LEU A 293 -8.61 -12.45 9.80
CA LEU A 293 -10.08 -12.37 9.67
C LEU A 293 -10.62 -11.18 8.86
N GLY A 294 -10.98 -11.44 7.59
CA GLY A 294 -11.69 -10.49 6.74
C GLY A 294 -13.19 -10.34 7.11
N PRO A 295 -13.83 -9.19 6.81
CA PRO A 295 -15.17 -8.88 7.29
C PRO A 295 -16.27 -9.62 6.51
N ALA A 296 -16.99 -10.50 7.20
CA ALA A 296 -18.27 -11.05 6.76
C ALA A 296 -19.43 -10.32 7.44
N ALA A 297 -20.32 -9.72 6.66
CA ALA A 297 -21.62 -9.22 7.12
C ALA A 297 -22.72 -9.90 6.29
N LEU A 298 -23.47 -10.79 6.93
CA LEU A 298 -24.57 -11.54 6.32
C LEU A 298 -25.82 -11.41 7.19
N ALA A 299 -26.97 -11.15 6.57
CA ALA A 299 -28.27 -11.26 7.24
C ALA A 299 -28.65 -12.75 7.43
N PRO A 300 -29.40 -13.11 8.48
CA PRO A 300 -29.56 -14.50 8.89
C PRO A 300 -30.49 -15.30 7.98
N ARG A 301 -30.06 -16.51 7.58
CA ARG A 301 -30.91 -17.62 7.10
C ARG A 301 -30.33 -18.97 7.54
N HIS A 302 -31.16 -20.01 7.52
CA HIS A 302 -30.91 -21.31 8.16
C HIS A 302 -29.64 -22.05 7.68
N PRO A 303 -29.05 -22.91 8.55
CA PRO A 303 -27.71 -23.45 8.35
C PRO A 303 -27.64 -24.51 7.25
N ARG A 304 -26.64 -24.38 6.35
CA ARG A 304 -26.10 -25.47 5.55
C ARG A 304 -24.61 -25.67 5.86
N ARG A 305 -24.14 -26.91 5.74
CA ARG A 305 -22.89 -27.40 6.34
C ARG A 305 -21.65 -26.95 5.54
N HIS A 306 -20.82 -26.09 6.14
CA HIS A 306 -19.42 -25.93 5.73
C HIS A 306 -18.49 -26.14 6.94
N ARG A 307 -17.48 -26.99 6.79
CA ARG A 307 -16.44 -27.21 7.81
C ARG A 307 -15.36 -26.14 7.66
N LEU A 308 -15.18 -25.30 8.67
CA LEU A 308 -13.99 -24.45 8.78
C LEU A 308 -12.82 -25.31 9.28
N ARG A 309 -11.69 -25.32 8.56
CA ARG A 309 -10.43 -25.90 9.03
C ARG A 309 -9.85 -25.00 10.13
N ARG A 310 -9.24 -25.59 11.16
CA ARG A 310 -8.36 -24.86 12.09
C ARG A 310 -7.04 -24.53 11.39
N LEU A 311 -6.54 -23.32 11.62
CA LEU A 311 -5.12 -23.03 11.52
C LEU A 311 -4.44 -23.41 12.85
N PRO A 312 -3.22 -23.95 12.86
CA PRO A 312 -2.41 -24.02 14.07
C PRO A 312 -1.96 -22.60 14.46
N GLY A 313 -2.06 -22.24 15.74
CA GLY A 313 -1.47 -21.00 16.26
C GLY A 313 -0.02 -21.22 16.68
N PRO A 314 0.88 -20.22 16.58
CA PRO A 314 2.25 -20.35 17.05
C PRO A 314 2.29 -20.55 18.57
N ALA A 315 3.18 -21.42 19.03
CA ALA A 315 3.39 -21.65 20.46
C ALA A 315 4.07 -20.44 21.11
N ALA A 316 3.53 -19.96 22.23
CA ALA A 316 4.13 -18.88 23.00
C ALA A 316 5.45 -19.35 23.64
N ARG A 317 6.60 -18.91 23.11
CA ARG A 317 7.89 -19.08 23.78
C ARG A 317 8.03 -18.09 24.94
N ALA A 318 8.48 -18.58 26.08
CA ALA A 318 8.53 -17.82 27.32
C ALA A 318 9.78 -16.93 27.43
N ALA A 319 9.56 -15.77 28.05
CA ALA A 319 10.41 -15.09 29.02
C ALA A 319 11.93 -14.97 28.78
N GLY A 320 12.38 -13.72 28.59
CA GLY A 320 13.70 -13.30 29.09
C GLY A 320 13.73 -13.21 30.63
N PRO A 321 14.92 -13.20 31.25
CA PRO A 321 15.07 -13.35 32.70
C PRO A 321 14.55 -12.14 33.49
N ARG A 322 13.76 -12.41 34.53
CA ARG A 322 13.37 -11.42 35.56
C ARG A 322 14.38 -11.40 36.69
N ARG A 323 14.75 -10.21 37.18
CA ARG A 323 15.60 -10.03 38.37
C ARG A 323 14.80 -10.27 39.66
N GLY A 324 15.42 -10.92 40.65
CA GLY A 324 14.98 -10.95 42.05
C GLY A 324 15.77 -9.96 42.93
N PRO A 325 15.31 -9.67 44.17
CA PRO A 325 15.87 -8.59 44.99
C PRO A 325 16.98 -9.00 45.98
N ALA A 326 17.89 -8.05 46.19
CA ALA A 326 18.65 -7.72 47.40
C ALA A 326 19.29 -8.81 48.29
N HIS A 327 20.62 -8.75 48.40
CA HIS A 327 21.33 -8.84 49.69
C HIS A 327 22.61 -7.96 49.66
N ARG A 328 22.95 -7.38 50.82
CA ARG A 328 24.26 -6.80 51.18
C ARG A 328 24.90 -7.76 52.21
N PRO A 329 26.24 -7.92 52.29
CA PRO A 329 27.08 -6.89 52.95
C PRO A 329 28.57 -6.74 52.53
N ARG A 330 29.16 -5.62 52.98
CA ARG A 330 30.56 -5.35 53.39
C ARG A 330 31.78 -5.56 52.46
N ASP A 331 32.51 -4.44 52.30
CA ASP A 331 33.94 -4.19 52.60
C ASP A 331 35.06 -5.05 51.96
N GLY A 332 35.94 -4.39 51.16
CA GLY A 332 37.20 -4.94 50.63
C GLY A 332 37.85 -4.01 49.58
N PRO A 333 39.20 -3.85 49.52
CA PRO A 333 39.86 -2.81 48.70
C PRO A 333 40.23 -3.21 47.26
N LEU A 334 40.55 -2.19 46.45
CA LEU A 334 41.12 -2.27 45.09
C LEU A 334 42.58 -2.79 45.07
N PRO A 335 43.07 -3.17 43.89
CA PRO A 335 44.16 -2.35 43.31
C PRO A 335 43.82 -1.79 41.93
N ALA A 336 44.62 -0.82 41.47
CA ALA A 336 44.47 -0.13 40.19
C ALA A 336 45.56 -0.55 39.18
N LEU A 337 45.36 -0.21 37.90
CA LEU A 337 46.44 -0.17 36.92
C LEU A 337 46.33 1.08 36.05
N VAL A 338 47.48 1.54 35.54
CA VAL A 338 47.71 2.90 35.03
C VAL A 338 47.92 2.86 33.51
N GLY A 339 47.37 3.86 32.80
CA GLY A 339 47.67 4.10 31.38
C GLY A 339 48.47 5.39 31.15
N PRO A 340 48.96 5.66 29.92
CA PRO A 340 49.54 6.95 29.54
C PRO A 340 48.47 7.98 29.08
N ARG A 341 48.85 9.26 28.95
CA ARG A 341 47.92 10.40 28.73
C ARG A 341 48.25 11.26 27.50
N GLY A 342 47.19 11.66 26.77
CA GLY A 342 47.01 13.00 26.18
C GLY A 342 47.87 13.39 24.95
N PRO A 343 47.79 14.65 24.48
CA PRO A 343 46.95 15.79 24.91
C PRO A 343 45.89 16.27 23.86
N PRO A 344 45.02 17.28 24.14
CA PRO A 344 43.84 17.62 23.32
C PRO A 344 43.80 19.05 22.72
N ALA A 345 42.84 19.34 21.82
CA ALA A 345 42.52 20.70 21.38
C ALA A 345 41.05 20.95 20.94
N HIS A 346 40.61 22.21 21.10
CA HIS A 346 39.45 22.91 20.50
C HIS A 346 38.01 22.36 20.60
N ARG A 347 37.29 22.85 21.62
CA ARG A 347 35.84 23.15 21.50
C ARG A 347 35.60 24.27 20.48
N ARG A 348 34.51 24.22 19.71
CA ARG A 348 33.93 25.39 18.99
C ARG A 348 32.54 25.71 19.52
N HIS A 349 32.24 26.99 19.75
CA HIS A 349 30.93 27.45 20.23
C HIS A 349 29.89 27.49 19.11
N VAL A 350 28.72 26.88 19.33
CA VAL A 350 27.52 27.10 18.52
C VAL A 350 26.80 28.35 19.02
N ARG A 351 26.74 29.42 18.22
CA ARG A 351 25.94 30.61 18.54
C ARG A 351 24.45 30.33 18.32
N ARG A 352 23.62 30.63 19.33
CA ARG A 352 22.15 30.66 19.17
C ARG A 352 21.75 31.84 18.28
N VAL A 353 20.95 31.57 17.23
CA VAL A 353 20.26 32.61 16.45
C VAL A 353 19.13 33.18 17.30
N ARG A 354 19.07 34.52 17.46
CA ARG A 354 17.91 35.20 18.06
C ARG A 354 16.84 35.45 17.01
N ARG A 355 15.57 35.20 17.34
CA ARG A 355 14.43 35.69 16.57
C ARG A 355 14.41 37.23 16.61
N ARG A 356 14.16 37.89 15.48
CA ARG A 356 13.62 39.26 15.46
C ARG A 356 12.09 39.18 15.49
N GLY A 357 11.47 40.04 16.29
CA GLY A 357 10.03 40.19 16.37
C GLY A 357 9.51 41.38 15.56
N ASP A 358 8.19 41.42 15.46
CA ASP A 358 7.32 42.33 14.72
C ASP A 358 7.74 43.81 14.59
N ALA A 359 7.58 44.36 13.38
CA ALA A 359 7.42 45.78 13.12
C ALA A 359 6.15 46.00 12.27
N ARG A 360 5.36 47.02 12.65
CA ARG A 360 3.93 47.17 12.28
C ARG A 360 3.69 47.58 10.81
N ARG A 361 2.49 47.25 10.30
CA ARG A 361 1.92 47.80 9.05
C ARG A 361 1.70 49.31 9.13
N PRO A 362 1.63 50.00 7.97
CA PRO A 362 0.47 50.85 7.69
C PRO A 362 -0.18 50.62 6.30
N ARG A 363 -1.43 51.07 6.17
CA ARG A 363 -2.27 51.22 4.96
C ARG A 363 -3.45 52.15 5.33
N PRO A 364 -4.17 52.80 4.39
CA PRO A 364 -3.83 53.14 3.01
C PRO A 364 -3.97 54.66 2.72
N GLY A 365 -3.67 55.10 1.50
CA GLY A 365 -3.94 56.47 1.00
C GLY A 365 -4.13 56.50 -0.52
N GLY A 366 -5.02 57.37 -1.02
CA GLY A 366 -5.42 57.44 -2.44
C GLY A 366 -4.71 58.51 -3.29
N PRO A 367 -4.95 58.54 -4.62
CA PRO A 367 -4.25 59.39 -5.59
C PRO A 367 -4.89 60.76 -5.81
N PRO A 368 -4.12 61.76 -6.31
CA PRO A 368 -4.14 62.12 -7.74
C PRO A 368 -2.70 62.30 -8.31
N GLY A 369 -2.42 62.70 -9.57
CA GLY A 369 -3.28 63.19 -10.66
C GLY A 369 -2.55 63.23 -12.02
N ARG A 370 -3.09 63.95 -13.02
CA ARG A 370 -2.65 63.91 -14.43
C ARG A 370 -1.51 64.90 -14.75
N GLY A 371 -0.58 64.51 -15.62
CA GLY A 371 0.39 65.40 -16.27
C GLY A 371 0.56 65.11 -17.78
N ARG A 372 0.25 66.08 -18.65
CA ARG A 372 0.52 66.05 -20.11
C ARG A 372 1.49 67.17 -20.48
N ARG A 373 2.46 66.90 -21.36
CA ARG A 373 2.97 67.87 -22.38
C ARG A 373 3.67 67.13 -23.53
N ARG A 374 3.99 67.84 -24.63
CA ARG A 374 4.39 67.32 -25.96
C ARG A 374 5.49 68.21 -26.58
N ARG A 375 6.08 67.74 -27.70
CA ARG A 375 6.96 68.42 -28.70
C ARG A 375 8.46 68.34 -28.36
N ARG A 376 9.39 68.25 -29.33
CA ARG A 376 9.34 68.12 -30.82
C ARG A 376 10.66 67.46 -31.30
N GLY A 377 10.74 67.00 -32.55
CA GLY A 377 12.00 66.52 -33.19
C GLY A 377 12.22 67.11 -34.59
N PRO A 378 13.20 66.61 -35.38
CA PRO A 378 13.09 66.47 -36.85
C PRO A 378 13.44 65.03 -37.33
N ARG A 379 12.76 64.41 -38.32
CA ARG A 379 12.87 64.54 -39.81
C ARG A 379 14.27 64.19 -40.38
N HIS A 380 14.46 63.51 -41.52
CA HIS A 380 13.59 62.99 -42.62
C HIS A 380 13.71 61.42 -42.71
N ARG A 381 13.54 60.61 -43.80
CA ARG A 381 13.28 60.73 -45.26
C ARG A 381 12.48 59.49 -45.79
N ARG A 382 12.49 59.22 -47.11
CA ARG A 382 11.78 58.15 -47.90
C ARG A 382 12.34 58.18 -49.36
N PRO A 383 11.94 57.35 -50.37
CA PRO A 383 11.07 56.13 -50.38
C PRO A 383 11.53 54.92 -51.27
N ARG A 384 10.80 53.78 -51.15
CA ARG A 384 10.31 52.80 -52.18
C ARG A 384 11.16 52.32 -53.39
N GLY A 385 11.00 51.01 -53.68
CA GLY A 385 10.83 50.46 -55.04
C GLY A 385 11.83 49.36 -55.44
N PRO A 386 11.47 48.42 -56.35
CA PRO A 386 10.14 48.20 -56.95
C PRO A 386 9.10 47.66 -55.94
#